data_AF-A0ABD6BM90-F1
#
_entry.id   AF-A0ABD6BM90-F1
#
_cell.length_a   1.000
_cell.length_b   1.000
_cell.length_c   1.000
_cell.angle_alpha   90.00
_cell.angle_beta   90.00
_cell.angle_gamma   90.00
#
_symmetry.space_group_name_H-M   'P 1'
#
loop_
_entity.id
_entity.type
_entity.pdbx_description
1 polymer ?
#
loop_
_entity_poly.entity_id
_entity_poly.type
_entity_poly.pdbx_seq_one_letter_code
_entity_poly.pdbx_strand_id
1 'polypeptide(L)' 'MSAADDIQEYVAQNGDMLSRILACGNDEARAYALALLANAEDTQGLEDVQGELDRLKLKVR' A
#
# COMPACT_ATOMS: atom_id res chain seq x y z
N MET A 1 -8.20 2.23 -21.72
CA MET A 1 -7.84 2.17 -20.30
C MET A 1 -6.33 2.16 -20.23
N SER A 2 -5.76 3.05 -19.43
CA SER A 2 -4.33 3.08 -19.14
C SER A 2 -4.00 2.09 -18.04
N ALA A 3 -2.75 1.61 -17.97
CA ALA A 3 -2.30 0.77 -16.86
C ALA A 3 -2.44 1.48 -15.50
N ALA A 4 -2.37 2.81 -15.47
CA ALA A 4 -2.62 3.60 -14.27
C ALA A 4 -4.09 3.52 -13.80
N ASP A 5 -5.04 3.61 -14.75
CA ASP A 5 -6.48 3.48 -14.46
C ASP A 5 -6.78 2.09 -13.87
N ASP A 6 -6.17 1.04 -14.44
CA ASP A 6 -6.33 -0.34 -13.99
C ASP A 6 -5.78 -0.54 -12.56
N ILE A 7 -4.64 0.07 -12.24
CA ILE A 7 -4.03 0.01 -10.90
C ILE A 7 -4.88 0.77 -9.89
N GLN A 8 -5.40 1.95 -10.25
CA GLN A 8 -6.27 2.72 -9.40
C GLN A 8 -7.57 1.96 -9.09
N GLU A 9 -8.19 1.37 -10.11
CA GLU A 9 -9.39 0.54 -9.94
C GLU A 9 -9.09 -0.69 -9.06
N TYR A 10 -7.96 -1.36 -9.28
CA TYR A 10 -7.55 -2.50 -8.46
C TYR A 10 -7.38 -2.12 -6.99
N VAL A 11 -6.69 -1.01 -6.70
CA VAL A 11 -6.50 -0.52 -5.33
C VAL A 11 -7.84 -0.18 -4.68
N ALA A 12 -8.73 0.51 -5.40
CA ALA A 12 -10.06 0.87 -4.90
C ALA A 12 -10.91 -0.37 -4.55
N GLN A 13 -10.81 -1.45 -5.33
CA GLN A 13 -11.55 -2.69 -5.10
C GLN A 13 -10.94 -3.60 -4.01
N ASN A 14 -9.64 -3.44 -3.72
CA ASN A 14 -8.88 -4.38 -2.88
C ASN A 14 -8.24 -3.75 -1.63
N GLY A 15 -8.67 -2.54 -1.23
CA GLY A 15 -8.11 -1.80 -0.10
C GLY A 15 -8.02 -2.60 1.22
N ASP A 16 -9.05 -3.40 1.54
CA ASP A 16 -9.06 -4.25 2.74
C ASP A 16 -7.98 -5.34 2.68
N MET A 17 -7.79 -5.97 1.52
CA MET A 17 -6.75 -6.97 1.31
C MET A 17 -5.36 -6.34 1.43
N LEU A 18 -5.15 -5.19 0.76
CA LEU A 18 -3.89 -4.46 0.81
C LEU A 18 -3.54 -4.04 2.25
N SER A 19 -4.53 -3.58 3.02
CA SER A 19 -4.36 -3.23 4.44
C SER A 19 -3.93 -4.43 5.29
N ARG A 20 -4.50 -5.61 5.05
CA ARG A 20 -4.11 -6.86 5.74
C ARG A 20 -2.70 -7.32 5.33
N ILE A 21 -2.32 -7.14 4.07
CA ILE A 21 -0.96 -7.43 3.59
C ILE A 21 0.05 -6.49 4.24
N LEU A 22 -0.26 -5.20 4.35
CA LEU A 22 0.60 -4.24 5.05
C LEU A 22 0.78 -4.58 6.53
N ALA A 23 -0.29 -5.01 7.20
CA ALA A 23 -0.25 -5.36 8.63
C ALA A 23 0.50 -6.67 8.93
N CYS A 24 0.32 -7.69 8.09
CA CYS A 24 0.71 -9.08 8.43
C CYS A 24 1.66 -9.73 7.42
N GLY A 25 1.91 -9.12 6.27
CA GLY A 25 2.72 -9.67 5.20
C GLY A 25 4.21 -9.68 5.52
N ASN A 26 4.95 -10.54 4.81
CA ASN A 26 6.41 -10.49 4.79
C ASN A 26 6.91 -9.24 4.02
N ASP A 27 8.22 -8.98 4.05
CA ASP A 27 8.79 -7.76 3.46
C ASP A 27 8.45 -7.58 1.97
N GLU A 28 8.48 -8.66 1.20
CA GLU A 28 8.19 -8.64 -0.23
C GLU A 28 6.72 -8.33 -0.52
N ALA A 29 5.79 -8.98 0.19
CA ALA A 29 4.36 -8.74 0.05
C ALA A 29 4.01 -7.29 0.44
N ARG A 30 4.62 -6.78 1.51
CA ARG A 30 4.46 -5.38 1.92
C ARG A 30 4.98 -4.42 0.85
N ALA A 31 6.20 -4.64 0.35
CA ALA A 31 6.79 -3.80 -0.69
C ALA A 31 5.92 -3.75 -1.96
N TYR A 32 5.32 -4.87 -2.35
CA TYR A 32 4.41 -4.92 -3.49
C TYR A 32 3.11 -4.14 -3.25
N ALA A 33 2.49 -4.28 -2.07
CA ALA A 33 1.30 -3.52 -1.71
C ALA A 33 1.57 -2.01 -1.70
N LEU A 34 2.73 -1.58 -1.17
CA LEU A 34 3.18 -0.20 -1.21
C LEU A 34 3.35 0.31 -2.65
N ALA A 35 3.94 -0.48 -3.54
CA ALA A 35 4.13 -0.11 -4.93
C ALA A 35 2.78 0.08 -5.66
N LEU A 36 1.79 -0.78 -5.42
CA LEU A 36 0.45 -0.63 -5.99
C LEU A 36 -0.23 0.67 -5.52
N LEU A 37 -0.18 0.94 -4.20
CA LEU A 37 -0.74 2.15 -3.62
C LEU A 37 -0.06 3.42 -4.17
N ALA A 38 1.26 3.37 -4.36
CA ALA A 38 2.03 4.47 -4.92
C ALA A 38 1.68 4.78 -6.38
N ASN A 39 1.37 3.76 -7.18
CA ASN A 39 1.03 3.90 -8.59
C ASN A 39 -0.45 4.22 -8.84
N ALA A 40 -1.30 4.16 -7.82
CA ALA A 40 -2.72 4.52 -7.93
C ALA A 40 -3.00 6.04 -7.90
N GLU A 41 -1.96 6.87 -7.96
CA GLU A 41 -2.01 8.35 -8.00
C GLU A 41 -2.80 9.05 -6.88
N ASP A 42 -3.06 8.38 -5.76
CA ASP A 42 -3.49 9.07 -4.53
C ASP A 42 -2.26 9.44 -3.70
N THR A 43 -1.64 10.57 -4.04
CA THR A 43 -0.50 11.15 -3.30
C THR A 43 -0.77 11.30 -1.81
N GLN A 44 -2.04 11.44 -1.41
CA GLN A 44 -2.46 11.45 -0.02
C GLN A 44 -2.27 10.08 0.66
N GLY A 45 -2.62 9.00 -0.04
CA GLY A 45 -2.49 7.64 0.45
C GLY A 45 -1.03 7.20 0.64
N LEU A 46 -0.10 7.72 -0.15
CA LEU A 46 1.34 7.44 -0.04
C LEU A 46 1.96 7.94 1.27
N GLU A 47 1.60 9.15 1.72
CA GLU A 47 2.09 9.73 2.97
C GLU A 47 1.53 8.98 4.20
N ASP A 48 0.25 8.63 4.17
CA ASP A 48 -0.39 7.86 5.24
C ASP A 48 0.23 6.46 5.38
N VAL A 49 0.50 5.81 4.25
CA VAL A 49 1.12 4.50 4.18
C VAL A 49 2.58 4.53 4.65
N GLN A 50 3.34 5.56 4.29
CA GLN A 50 4.70 5.76 4.78
C GLN A 50 4.71 5.99 6.30
N GLY A 51 3.75 6.75 6.82
CA GLY A 51 3.58 6.98 8.27
C GLY A 51 3.28 5.69 9.04
N GLU A 52 2.40 4.83 8.53
CA GLU A 52 2.10 3.53 9.16
C GLU A 52 3.28 2.55 9.10
N LEU A 53 4.05 2.55 8.01
CA LEU A 53 5.27 1.74 7.89
C LEU A 53 6.32 2.15 8.94
N ASP A 54 6.52 3.45 9.14
CA ASP A 54 7.49 3.96 10.11
C ASP A 54 7.05 3.67 11.56
N ARG A 55 5.74 3.71 11.84
CA ARG A 55 5.17 3.25 13.12
C ARG A 55 5.40 1.76 13.37
N LEU A 56 5.24 0.91 12.35
CA LEU A 56 5.50 -0.52 12.47
C LEU A 56 6.98 -0.80 12.76
N LYS A 57 7.90 -0.11 12.07
CA LYS A 57 9.35 -0.22 12.31
C LYS A 57 9.75 0.17 13.74
N LEU A 58 9.06 1.15 14.35
CA LEU A 58 9.30 1.56 15.73
C LEU A 58 8.84 0.54 16.77
N LYS A 59 7.81 -0.27 16.49
CA LYS A 59 7.29 -1.31 17.42
C LYS A 59 8.12 -2.59 17.47
N VAL A 60 9.02 -2.79 16.51
CA VAL A 60 9.89 -3.99 16.40
C VAL A 60 11.24 -3.79 17.10
N ARG A 61 11.51 -2.59 17.65
CA ARG A 61 12.65 -2.31 18.55
C ARG A 61 12.23 -2.39 20.01
#